data_AF-A0ABC9CQU7-F1
#
_entry.id   AF-A0ABC9CQU7-F1
#
_cell.length_a   1.000
_cell.length_b   1.000
_cell.length_c   1.000
_cell.angle_alpha   90.00
_cell.angle_beta   90.00
_cell.angle_gamma   90.00
#
_symmetry.space_group_name_H-M   'P 1'
#
loop_
_entity.id
_entity.type
_entity.pdbx_description
1 polymer ?
#
loop_
_entity_poly.entity_id
_entity_poly.type
_entity_poly.pdbx_seq_one_letter_code
_entity_poly.pdbx_strand_id
1 'polypeptide(L)'
;MEDLGLMVSVEMLAGLNNLIWGKVHLFTSILCRGRDEPSSSGPKSKACREKMRRDRLNDRFLELSSVMIPGKQAKLDKANILSDAAHMLSQLRGEAEKLKESNEKLRENIKDLKEEKNELREEKVRLKAEKERLEQQVKAMSVAPTGYVPHLPHPAAYHPAAFAPFAPPQQASTNKSAPIPAAFPGMAMWQWLPPTVVDTTQDPKLWPPNA
;
A
#
# COMPACT_ATOMS: atom_id res chain seq x y z
N MET A 1 -36.90 73.40 -0.87
CA MET A 1 -37.90 72.31 -0.99
C MET A 1 -37.85 71.73 -2.41
N GLU A 2 -36.65 71.52 -2.97
CA GLU A 2 -36.46 71.15 -4.39
C GLU A 2 -35.64 69.85 -4.59
N ASP A 3 -34.95 69.34 -3.56
CA ASP A 3 -34.12 68.13 -3.67
C ASP A 3 -34.89 66.81 -3.75
N LEU A 4 -36.11 66.75 -3.19
CA LEU A 4 -36.89 65.52 -3.18
C LEU A 4 -37.49 65.19 -4.57
N GLY A 5 -37.69 66.19 -5.44
CA GLY A 5 -38.25 66.01 -6.78
C GLY A 5 -37.26 65.39 -7.78
N LEU A 6 -35.97 65.73 -7.68
CA LEU A 6 -34.94 65.12 -8.51
C LEU A 6 -34.66 63.68 -8.12
N MET A 7 -34.64 63.36 -6.82
CA MET A 7 -34.33 62.00 -6.35
C MET A 7 -35.40 60.99 -6.79
N VAL A 8 -36.68 61.36 -6.72
CA VAL A 8 -37.80 60.52 -7.19
C VAL A 8 -37.74 60.31 -8.71
N SER A 9 -37.34 61.33 -9.49
CA SER A 9 -37.21 61.21 -10.94
C SER A 9 -36.06 60.28 -11.35
N VAL A 10 -34.93 60.32 -10.64
CA VAL A 10 -33.76 59.45 -10.91
C VAL A 10 -34.07 57.99 -10.55
N GLU A 11 -34.73 57.75 -9.42
CA GLU A 11 -35.16 56.38 -9.04
C GLU A 11 -36.20 55.82 -10.01
N MET A 12 -37.15 56.64 -10.47
CA MET A 12 -38.16 56.22 -11.43
C MET A 12 -37.53 55.90 -12.80
N LEU A 13 -36.53 56.66 -13.24
CA LEU A 13 -35.74 56.38 -14.45
C LEU A 13 -34.86 55.12 -14.30
N ALA A 14 -34.29 54.87 -13.11
CA ALA A 14 -33.54 53.66 -12.83
C ALA A 14 -34.44 52.42 -12.78
N GLY A 15 -35.65 52.55 -12.22
CA GLY A 15 -36.68 51.50 -12.21
C GLY A 15 -37.17 51.14 -13.61
N LEU A 16 -37.39 52.14 -14.46
CA LEU A 16 -37.76 51.95 -15.87
C LEU A 16 -36.64 51.28 -16.66
N ASN A 17 -35.39 51.69 -16.48
CA ASN A 17 -34.25 51.04 -17.14
C ASN A 17 -34.08 49.58 -16.72
N ASN A 18 -34.21 49.25 -15.43
CA ASN A 18 -34.16 47.88 -14.95
C ASN A 18 -35.33 47.02 -15.47
N LEU A 19 -36.54 47.59 -15.55
CA LEU A 19 -37.70 46.90 -16.11
C LEU A 19 -37.55 46.67 -17.61
N ILE A 20 -37.00 47.63 -18.35
CA ILE A 20 -36.73 47.52 -19.79
C ILE A 20 -35.65 46.48 -20.05
N TRP A 21 -34.51 46.55 -19.34
CA TRP A 21 -33.46 45.54 -19.47
C TRP A 21 -33.92 44.14 -19.01
N GLY A 22 -34.71 44.07 -17.94
CA GLY A 22 -35.33 42.83 -17.47
C GLY A 22 -36.29 42.24 -18.49
N LYS A 23 -37.14 43.05 -19.12
CA LYS A 23 -38.02 42.63 -20.22
C LYS A 23 -37.23 42.25 -21.47
N VAL A 24 -36.17 42.96 -21.83
CA VAL A 24 -35.28 42.60 -22.95
C VAL A 24 -34.59 41.26 -22.68
N HIS A 25 -34.12 41.02 -21.46
CA HIS A 25 -33.48 39.77 -21.07
C HIS A 25 -34.48 38.60 -21.04
N LEU A 26 -35.70 38.84 -20.53
CA LEU A 26 -36.78 37.86 -20.51
C LEU A 26 -37.30 37.55 -21.92
N PHE A 27 -37.51 38.56 -22.76
CA PHE A 27 -37.93 38.43 -24.14
C PHE A 27 -36.86 37.72 -24.99
N THR A 28 -35.60 38.06 -24.79
CA THR A 28 -34.47 37.35 -25.42
C THR A 28 -34.40 35.89 -24.95
N SER A 29 -34.65 35.62 -23.67
CA SER A 29 -34.67 34.25 -23.13
C SER A 29 -35.81 33.41 -23.69
N ILE A 30 -37.01 33.99 -23.82
CA ILE A 30 -38.19 33.36 -24.41
C ILE A 30 -37.98 33.11 -25.92
N LEU A 31 -37.50 34.11 -26.66
CA LEU A 31 -37.24 34.02 -28.09
C LEU A 31 -36.17 32.97 -28.44
N CYS A 32 -35.23 32.72 -27.53
CA CYS A 32 -34.22 31.67 -27.71
C CYS A 32 -34.73 30.26 -27.36
N ARG A 33 -35.82 30.12 -26.59
CA ARG A 33 -36.39 28.82 -26.18
C ARG A 33 -37.44 28.27 -27.14
N GLY A 34 -37.90 29.08 -28.11
CA GLY A 34 -38.97 28.72 -29.05
C GLY A 34 -38.53 28.19 -30.42
N ARG A 35 -37.24 27.90 -30.64
CA ARG A 35 -36.74 27.35 -31.93
C ARG A 35 -35.89 26.11 -31.71
N ASP A 36 -36.51 25.07 -31.17
CA ASP A 36 -36.01 23.69 -31.21
C ASP A 36 -36.65 22.95 -32.39
N GLU A 37 -36.35 23.40 -33.61
CA GLU A 37 -36.67 22.69 -34.86
C GLU A 37 -35.38 22.64 -35.71
N PRO A 38 -34.95 21.46 -36.22
CA PRO A 38 -33.70 21.30 -36.93
C PRO A 38 -33.78 21.92 -38.33
N SER A 39 -33.57 23.23 -38.41
CA SER A 39 -33.28 23.88 -39.69
C SER A 39 -32.10 24.83 -39.59
N SER A 40 -31.02 24.33 -40.20
CA SER A 40 -29.87 25.08 -40.71
C SER A 40 -30.29 26.34 -41.49
N SER A 41 -29.42 27.35 -41.47
CA SER A 41 -29.26 28.42 -42.48
C SER A 41 -29.79 29.86 -42.23
N GLY A 42 -30.12 30.28 -40.99
CA GLY A 42 -30.36 31.70 -40.69
C GLY A 42 -29.40 32.27 -39.64
N PRO A 43 -28.83 33.50 -39.79
CA PRO A 43 -28.05 34.12 -38.72
C PRO A 43 -28.93 34.33 -37.48
N LYS A 44 -28.79 33.49 -36.46
CA LYS A 44 -29.41 33.71 -35.14
C LYS A 44 -29.02 35.12 -34.65
N SER A 45 -29.88 35.80 -33.91
CA SER A 45 -29.49 37.11 -33.34
C SER A 45 -28.18 36.97 -32.55
N LYS A 46 -27.36 38.03 -32.51
CA LYS A 46 -26.09 38.03 -31.75
C LYS A 46 -26.31 37.53 -30.31
N ALA A 47 -27.41 37.96 -29.69
CA ALA A 47 -27.81 37.52 -28.36
C ALA A 47 -28.11 36.02 -28.27
N CYS A 48 -28.78 35.42 -29.25
CA CYS A 48 -29.07 33.98 -29.27
C CYS A 48 -27.80 33.13 -29.40
N ARG A 49 -26.86 33.54 -30.27
CA ARG A 49 -25.55 32.86 -30.37
C ARG A 49 -24.79 32.89 -29.04
N GLU A 50 -24.82 34.04 -28.36
CA GLU A 50 -24.14 34.21 -27.07
C GLU A 50 -24.80 33.40 -25.95
N LYS A 51 -26.14 33.30 -25.94
CA LYS A 51 -26.84 32.41 -25.00
C LYS A 51 -26.38 30.96 -25.17
N MET A 52 -26.38 30.44 -26.39
CA MET A 52 -25.91 29.07 -26.66
C MET A 52 -24.45 28.85 -26.29
N ARG A 53 -23.60 29.88 -26.41
CA ARG A 53 -22.20 29.80 -25.95
C ARG A 53 -22.11 29.71 -24.43
N ARG A 54 -22.87 30.53 -23.69
CA ARG A 54 -22.91 30.52 -22.21
C ARG A 54 -23.52 29.25 -21.65
N ASP A 55 -24.58 28.72 -22.28
CA ASP A 55 -25.22 27.47 -21.88
C ASP A 55 -24.22 26.31 -21.99
N ARG A 56 -23.56 26.14 -23.15
CA ARG A 56 -22.50 25.14 -23.33
C ARG A 56 -21.33 25.27 -22.36
N LEU A 57 -20.96 26.51 -21.99
CA LEU A 57 -19.93 26.73 -20.99
C LEU A 57 -20.40 26.31 -19.60
N ASN A 58 -21.64 26.65 -19.23
CA ASN A 58 -22.22 26.25 -17.96
C ASN A 58 -22.36 24.73 -17.86
N ASP A 59 -22.71 24.04 -18.94
CA ASP A 59 -22.77 22.57 -18.98
C ASP A 59 -21.41 21.94 -18.62
N ARG A 60 -20.30 22.52 -19.11
CA ARG A 60 -18.94 22.06 -18.74
C ARG A 60 -18.60 22.30 -17.28
N PHE A 61 -19.05 23.40 -16.69
CA PHE A 61 -18.88 23.63 -15.25
C PHE A 61 -19.69 22.64 -14.40
N LEU A 62 -20.89 22.27 -14.86
CA LEU A 62 -21.72 21.25 -14.20
C LEU A 62 -21.11 19.85 -14.32
N GLU A 63 -20.59 19.50 -15.51
CA GLU A 63 -19.88 18.24 -15.73
C GLU A 63 -18.64 18.16 -14.82
N LEU A 64 -17.82 19.22 -14.80
CA LEU A 64 -16.63 19.29 -13.97
C LEU A 64 -16.99 19.15 -12.47
N SER A 65 -17.97 19.90 -11.96
CA SER A 65 -18.36 19.80 -10.56
C SER A 65 -18.89 18.41 -10.18
N SER A 66 -19.59 17.73 -11.10
CA SER A 66 -20.09 16.38 -10.88
C SER A 66 -18.98 15.33 -10.75
N VAL A 67 -17.89 15.48 -11.51
CA VAL A 67 -16.71 14.61 -11.45
C VAL A 67 -15.95 14.84 -10.14
N MET A 68 -15.88 16.10 -9.72
CA MET A 68 -15.13 16.51 -8.54
C MET A 68 -15.80 16.12 -7.22
N ILE A 69 -17.12 16.29 -7.12
CA ILE A 69 -17.88 15.98 -5.90
C ILE A 69 -19.12 15.15 -6.26
N PRO A 70 -18.96 13.81 -6.32
CA PRO A 70 -20.09 12.92 -6.54
C PRO A 70 -21.17 13.15 -5.48
N GLY A 71 -22.38 13.52 -5.90
CA GLY A 71 -23.55 13.64 -5.02
C GLY A 71 -23.80 15.01 -4.37
N LYS A 72 -22.97 16.05 -4.59
CA LYS A 72 -23.28 17.43 -4.16
C LYS A 72 -23.33 18.39 -5.35
N GLN A 73 -24.52 18.55 -5.93
CA GLN A 73 -24.81 19.64 -6.86
C GLN A 73 -25.18 20.91 -6.08
N ALA A 74 -24.34 21.34 -5.14
CA ALA A 74 -24.49 22.69 -4.60
C ALA A 74 -24.04 23.67 -5.70
N LYS A 75 -24.63 24.87 -5.75
CA LYS A 75 -24.19 25.97 -6.63
C LYS A 75 -22.78 26.40 -6.21
N LEU A 76 -21.78 25.65 -6.62
CA LEU A 76 -20.39 25.97 -6.37
C LEU A 76 -20.02 27.16 -7.24
N ASP A 77 -19.34 28.13 -6.62
CA ASP A 77 -18.80 29.27 -7.34
C ASP A 77 -17.83 28.80 -8.43
N LYS A 78 -17.87 29.45 -9.60
CA LYS A 78 -17.07 29.04 -10.75
C LYS A 78 -15.57 29.11 -10.48
N ALA A 79 -15.10 30.08 -9.68
CA ALA A 79 -13.69 30.18 -9.33
C ALA A 79 -13.26 29.05 -8.39
N ASN A 80 -14.13 28.65 -7.46
CA ASN A 80 -13.89 27.51 -6.57
C ASN A 80 -13.83 26.20 -7.35
N ILE A 81 -14.77 25.96 -8.28
CA ILE A 81 -14.73 24.77 -9.15
C ILE A 81 -13.38 24.66 -9.87
N LEU A 82 -12.88 25.76 -10.43
CA LEU A 82 -11.59 25.76 -11.12
C LEU A 82 -10.40 25.54 -10.17
N SER A 83 -10.42 26.20 -9.02
CA SER A 83 -9.35 26.09 -8.01
C SER A 83 -9.27 24.67 -7.46
N ASP A 84 -10.40 24.10 -7.08
CA ASP A 84 -10.50 22.74 -6.55
C ASP A 84 -10.11 21.70 -7.62
N ALA A 85 -10.51 21.91 -8.89
CA ALA A 85 -10.11 21.02 -9.99
C ALA A 85 -8.59 21.03 -10.19
N ALA A 86 -7.98 22.22 -10.18
CA ALA A 86 -6.54 22.37 -10.32
C ALA A 86 -5.77 21.73 -9.15
N HIS A 87 -6.29 21.87 -7.93
CA HIS A 87 -5.70 21.24 -6.75
C HIS A 87 -5.78 19.71 -6.83
N MET A 88 -6.96 19.16 -7.11
CA MET A 88 -7.13 17.70 -7.24
C MET A 88 -6.30 17.11 -8.38
N LEU A 89 -6.19 17.79 -9.52
CA LEU A 89 -5.30 17.36 -10.60
C LEU A 89 -3.84 17.29 -10.14
N SER A 90 -3.40 18.24 -9.32
CA SER A 90 -2.04 18.25 -8.76
C SER A 90 -1.84 17.11 -7.77
N GLN A 91 -2.83 16.85 -6.91
CA GLN A 91 -2.82 15.72 -5.97
C GLN A 91 -2.77 14.37 -6.69
N LEU A 92 -3.69 14.14 -7.64
CA LEU A 92 -3.75 12.89 -8.41
C LEU A 92 -2.48 12.64 -9.21
N ARG A 93 -1.85 13.67 -9.76
CA ARG A 93 -0.54 13.55 -10.41
C ARG A 93 0.55 13.12 -9.42
N GLY A 94 0.59 13.72 -8.23
CA GLY A 94 1.53 13.33 -7.19
C GLY A 94 1.32 11.90 -6.69
N GLU A 95 0.07 11.47 -6.52
CA GLU A 95 -0.27 10.09 -6.16
C GLU A 95 0.10 9.09 -7.25
N ALA A 96 -0.17 9.44 -8.52
CA ALA A 96 0.21 8.61 -9.66
C ALA A 96 1.73 8.40 -9.75
N GLU A 97 2.53 9.44 -9.49
CA GLU A 97 3.99 9.31 -9.50
C GLU A 97 4.48 8.46 -8.32
N LYS A 98 3.97 8.66 -7.10
CA LYS A 98 4.30 7.82 -5.94
C LYS A 98 3.95 6.35 -6.16
N LEU A 99 2.79 6.07 -6.77
CA LEU A 99 2.39 4.71 -7.12
C LEU A 99 3.32 4.10 -8.17
N LYS A 100 3.76 4.88 -9.15
CA LYS A 100 4.72 4.45 -10.16
C LYS A 100 6.08 4.12 -9.53
N GLU A 101 6.62 5.00 -8.70
CA GLU A 101 7.86 4.77 -7.94
C GLU A 101 7.76 3.52 -7.06
N SER A 102 6.64 3.34 -6.33
CA SER A 102 6.42 2.15 -5.51
C SER A 102 6.30 0.88 -6.35
N ASN A 103 5.69 0.95 -7.53
CA ASN A 103 5.57 -0.20 -8.44
C ASN A 103 6.95 -0.60 -8.99
N GLU A 104 7.76 0.39 -9.40
CA GLU A 104 9.13 0.18 -9.86
C GLU A 104 9.98 -0.49 -8.76
N LYS A 105 9.92 0.03 -7.54
CA LYS A 105 10.61 -0.55 -6.38
C LYS A 105 10.17 -1.99 -6.08
N LEU A 106 8.88 -2.29 -6.16
CA LEU A 106 8.38 -3.66 -5.99
C LEU A 106 8.88 -4.60 -7.10
N ARG A 107 8.97 -4.11 -8.35
CA ARG A 107 9.52 -4.91 -9.45
C ARG A 107 11.00 -5.22 -9.27
N GLU A 108 11.78 -4.26 -8.78
CA GLU A 108 13.18 -4.45 -8.43
C GLU A 108 13.32 -5.49 -7.31
N ASN A 109 12.60 -5.33 -6.19
CA ASN A 109 12.60 -6.30 -5.10
C ASN A 109 12.20 -7.72 -5.56
N ILE A 110 11.22 -7.84 -6.46
CA ILE A 110 10.82 -9.13 -7.03
C ILE A 110 11.95 -9.74 -7.87
N LYS A 111 12.69 -8.93 -8.61
CA LYS A 111 13.83 -9.37 -9.41
C LYS A 111 14.95 -9.87 -8.48
N ASP A 112 15.32 -9.08 -7.48
CA ASP A 112 16.38 -9.43 -6.53
C ASP A 112 16.05 -10.71 -5.76
N LEU A 113 14.82 -10.84 -5.25
CA LEU A 113 14.36 -12.06 -4.58
C LEU A 113 14.34 -13.29 -5.49
N LYS A 114 14.11 -13.11 -6.80
CA LYS A 114 14.18 -14.22 -7.76
C LYS A 114 15.63 -14.68 -7.98
N GLU A 115 16.56 -13.73 -8.01
CA GLU A 115 18.00 -13.99 -8.13
C GLU A 115 18.53 -14.68 -6.86
N GLU A 116 18.25 -14.14 -5.67
CA GLU A 116 18.64 -14.74 -4.38
C GLU A 116 18.05 -16.16 -4.24
N LYS A 117 16.78 -16.36 -4.57
CA LYS A 117 16.15 -17.68 -4.58
C LYS A 117 16.86 -18.65 -5.55
N ASN A 118 17.40 -18.16 -6.67
CA ASN A 118 18.16 -18.98 -7.60
C ASN A 118 19.53 -19.36 -7.03
N GLU A 119 20.27 -18.40 -6.48
CA GLU A 119 21.56 -18.63 -5.83
C GLU A 119 21.46 -19.65 -4.70
N LEU A 120 20.43 -19.54 -3.84
CA LEU A 120 20.18 -20.50 -2.77
C LEU A 120 19.87 -21.91 -3.30
N ARG A 121 19.24 -22.04 -4.48
CA ARG A 121 19.03 -23.35 -5.11
C ARG A 121 20.33 -23.95 -5.59
N GLU A 122 21.19 -23.14 -6.22
CA GLU A 122 22.50 -23.57 -6.71
C GLU A 122 23.39 -24.00 -5.54
N GLU A 123 23.45 -23.21 -4.48
CA GLU A 123 24.18 -23.55 -3.26
C GLU A 123 23.64 -24.81 -2.59
N LYS A 124 22.31 -24.95 -2.48
CA LYS A 124 21.70 -26.16 -1.91
C LYS A 124 22.10 -27.42 -2.68
N VAL A 125 22.12 -27.36 -4.02
CA VAL A 125 22.54 -28.50 -4.86
C VAL A 125 24.02 -28.79 -4.67
N ARG A 126 24.87 -27.76 -4.67
CA ARG A 126 26.32 -27.88 -4.43
C ARG A 126 26.64 -28.54 -3.09
N LEU A 127 26.02 -28.06 -2.00
CA LEU A 127 26.20 -28.62 -0.67
C LEU A 127 25.68 -30.06 -0.56
N LYS A 128 24.57 -30.40 -1.24
CA LYS A 128 24.07 -31.78 -1.26
C LYS A 128 25.08 -32.72 -1.93
N ALA A 129 25.67 -32.31 -3.05
CA ALA A 129 26.68 -33.09 -3.75
C ALA A 129 27.96 -33.26 -2.90
N GLU A 130 28.42 -32.20 -2.23
CA GLU A 130 29.58 -32.26 -1.35
C GLU A 130 29.33 -33.15 -0.12
N LYS A 131 28.13 -33.05 0.48
CA LYS A 131 27.71 -33.93 1.56
C LYS A 131 27.77 -35.40 1.14
N GLU A 132 27.17 -35.75 -0.01
CA GLU A 132 27.19 -37.13 -0.52
C GLU A 132 28.62 -37.64 -0.77
N ARG A 133 29.50 -36.79 -1.33
CA ARG A 133 30.92 -37.10 -1.54
C ARG A 133 31.66 -37.37 -0.22
N LEU A 134 31.38 -36.61 0.83
CA LEU A 134 31.99 -36.81 2.15
C LEU A 134 31.44 -38.06 2.85
N GLU A 135 30.13 -38.30 2.78
CA GLU A 135 29.51 -39.51 3.32
C GLU A 135 30.08 -40.78 2.66
N GLN A 136 30.33 -40.76 1.35
CA GLN A 136 31.00 -41.85 0.65
C GLN A 136 32.44 -42.08 1.14
N GLN A 137 33.21 -41.01 1.39
CA GLN A 137 34.57 -41.13 1.96
C GLN A 137 34.55 -41.74 3.36
N VAL A 138 33.65 -41.28 4.23
CA VAL A 138 33.50 -41.83 5.59
C VAL A 138 33.06 -43.30 5.55
N LYS A 139 32.14 -43.65 4.65
CA LYS A 139 31.72 -45.04 4.45
C LYS A 139 32.87 -45.91 3.94
N ALA A 140 33.68 -45.42 3.01
CA ALA A 140 34.85 -46.15 2.53
C ALA A 140 35.90 -46.35 3.64
N MET A 141 36.14 -45.33 4.48
CA MET A 141 37.07 -45.43 5.62
C MET A 141 36.59 -46.37 6.72
N SER A 142 35.28 -46.46 6.96
CA SER A 142 34.70 -47.37 7.96
C SER A 142 34.56 -48.82 7.49
N VAL A 143 34.68 -49.08 6.19
CA VAL A 143 34.64 -50.43 5.58
C VAL A 143 36.05 -51.00 5.35
N ALA A 144 37.12 -50.25 5.62
CA ALA A 144 38.47 -50.81 5.71
C ALA A 144 38.49 -51.91 6.80
N PRO A 145 39.11 -53.09 6.56
CA PRO A 145 39.02 -54.20 7.50
C PRO A 145 39.65 -53.79 8.82
N THR A 146 38.87 -53.85 9.90
CA THR A 146 39.38 -53.92 11.27
C THR A 146 40.13 -55.23 11.44
N GLY A 147 41.33 -55.31 10.86
CA GLY A 147 42.27 -56.41 10.97
C GLY A 147 43.60 -55.86 11.44
N TYR A 148 43.89 -56.12 12.72
CA TYR A 148 45.17 -55.88 13.41
C TYR A 148 45.46 -54.45 13.90
N VAL A 149 45.35 -54.27 15.22
CA VAL A 149 46.07 -53.23 15.97
C VAL A 149 46.94 -53.93 17.02
N PRO A 150 48.28 -53.96 16.87
CA PRO A 150 49.19 -54.34 17.96
C PRO A 150 49.21 -53.22 19.00
N HIS A 151 49.00 -53.59 20.25
CA HIS A 151 49.09 -52.75 21.45
C HIS A 151 50.44 -52.01 21.53
N LEU A 152 50.42 -50.67 21.48
CA LEU A 152 51.58 -49.82 21.84
C LEU A 152 51.30 -49.03 23.14
N PRO A 153 52.28 -48.92 24.05
CA PRO A 153 52.11 -48.31 25.37
C PRO A 153 52.16 -46.78 25.30
N HIS A 154 51.26 -46.14 26.04
CA HIS A 154 51.17 -44.69 26.23
C HIS A 154 52.41 -44.12 26.97
N PRO A 155 52.98 -42.97 26.57
CA PRO A 155 53.77 -42.15 27.48
C PRO A 155 52.89 -41.09 28.13
N ALA A 156 52.92 -41.08 29.46
CA ALA A 156 52.38 -40.02 30.30
C ALA A 156 53.23 -38.75 30.17
N ALA A 157 52.60 -37.61 29.92
CA ALA A 157 52.85 -36.29 30.55
C ALA A 157 52.11 -35.18 29.80
N TYR A 158 51.71 -34.14 30.55
CA TYR A 158 51.04 -32.87 30.18
C TYR A 158 49.52 -32.78 30.45
N HIS A 159 49.19 -32.38 31.69
CA HIS A 159 48.07 -31.50 32.08
C HIS A 159 48.59 -30.04 32.18
N PRO A 160 47.79 -28.94 32.36
CA PRO A 160 46.35 -28.76 32.66
C PRO A 160 45.64 -27.78 31.65
N ALA A 161 44.35 -27.42 31.62
CA ALA A 161 43.33 -27.17 32.65
C ALA A 161 41.90 -27.10 32.04
N ALA A 162 40.91 -27.33 32.90
CA ALA A 162 39.53 -26.79 32.90
C ALA A 162 38.63 -27.02 31.66
N PHE A 163 37.93 -28.15 31.60
CA PHE A 163 36.49 -28.18 31.34
C PHE A 163 35.92 -29.50 31.90
N ALA A 164 34.98 -29.42 32.84
CA ALA A 164 34.27 -30.59 33.35
C ALA A 164 33.34 -31.13 32.25
N PRO A 165 33.27 -32.45 31.99
CA PRO A 165 32.22 -33.01 31.16
C PRO A 165 30.88 -32.84 31.88
N PHE A 166 29.94 -32.14 31.25
CA PHE A 166 28.56 -32.10 31.70
C PHE A 166 27.95 -33.49 31.55
N ALA A 167 27.77 -34.18 32.68
CA ALA A 167 26.97 -35.40 32.73
C ALA A 167 25.47 -34.99 32.71
N PRO A 168 24.64 -35.54 31.81
CA PRO A 168 23.21 -35.29 31.88
C PRO A 168 22.68 -35.81 33.23
N PRO A 169 21.81 -35.06 33.94
CA PRO A 169 21.19 -35.59 35.13
C PRO A 169 20.35 -36.79 34.74
N GLN A 170 20.75 -37.97 35.24
CA GLN A 170 19.87 -39.12 35.25
C GLN A 170 18.58 -38.71 35.96
N GLN A 171 17.48 -38.64 35.21
CA GLN A 171 16.16 -38.55 35.82
C GLN A 171 15.90 -39.86 36.54
N ALA A 172 15.76 -39.71 37.86
CA ALA A 172 15.46 -40.77 38.79
C ALA A 172 14.22 -41.58 38.36
N SER A 173 14.32 -42.89 38.56
CA SER A 173 13.22 -43.82 38.38
C SER A 173 12.11 -43.54 39.39
N THR A 174 10.96 -43.03 38.94
CA THR A 174 9.69 -43.23 39.63
C THR A 174 8.53 -43.42 38.63
N ASN A 175 8.08 -44.67 38.55
CA ASN A 175 6.68 -45.10 38.46
C ASN A 175 5.73 -44.54 37.36
N LYS A 176 5.30 -45.51 36.53
CA LYS A 176 3.95 -45.71 35.94
C LYS A 176 3.61 -44.97 34.63
N SER A 177 3.82 -45.72 33.54
CA SER A 177 2.95 -45.82 32.34
C SER A 177 2.37 -44.51 31.77
N ALA A 178 3.17 -43.80 30.99
CA ALA A 178 2.65 -42.96 29.91
C ALA A 178 3.66 -42.99 28.74
N PRO A 179 3.27 -43.41 27.52
CA PRO A 179 4.10 -43.23 26.36
C PRO A 179 4.33 -41.74 26.14
N ILE A 180 5.59 -41.32 26.19
CA ILE A 180 6.01 -39.98 25.76
C ILE A 180 5.57 -39.84 24.29
N PRO A 181 4.72 -38.85 23.92
CA PRO A 181 4.32 -38.69 22.54
C PRO A 181 5.56 -38.44 21.70
N ALA A 182 5.70 -39.18 20.60
CA ALA A 182 6.78 -39.00 19.64
C ALA A 182 6.86 -37.52 19.25
N ALA A 183 7.99 -36.89 19.61
CA ALA A 183 8.26 -35.50 19.29
C ALA A 183 8.13 -35.30 17.76
N PHE A 184 7.32 -34.33 17.36
CA PHE A 184 7.16 -33.95 15.96
C PHE A 184 8.53 -33.68 15.32
N PRO A 185 8.79 -34.14 14.07
CA PRO A 185 10.03 -33.85 13.37
C PRO A 185 10.15 -32.34 13.15
N GLY A 186 10.93 -31.65 14.00
CA GLY A 186 11.07 -30.20 13.99
C GLY A 186 11.24 -29.55 15.36
N MET A 187 10.96 -30.25 16.47
CA MET A 187 11.11 -29.71 17.84
C MET A 187 12.48 -29.99 18.50
N ALA A 188 13.47 -30.50 17.76
CA ALA A 188 14.77 -30.88 18.31
C ALA A 188 15.74 -29.71 18.56
N MET A 189 15.36 -28.47 18.29
CA MET A 189 16.22 -27.30 18.51
C MET A 189 16.22 -26.80 19.96
N TRP A 190 15.14 -27.03 20.71
CA TRP A 190 14.98 -26.51 22.08
C TRP A 190 15.95 -27.14 23.10
N GLN A 191 16.43 -28.36 22.84
CA GLN A 191 17.39 -29.04 23.71
C GLN A 191 18.80 -28.40 23.71
N TRP A 192 19.05 -27.45 22.81
CA TRP A 192 20.33 -26.75 22.65
C TRP A 192 20.27 -25.26 23.06
N LEU A 193 19.12 -24.77 23.54
CA LEU A 193 19.00 -23.38 23.98
C LEU A 193 19.46 -23.23 25.44
N PRO A 194 20.26 -22.19 25.76
CA PRO A 194 20.59 -21.86 27.16
C PRO A 194 19.32 -21.62 27.99
N PRO A 195 19.29 -21.96 29.30
CA PRO A 195 18.10 -21.78 30.15
C PRO A 195 17.60 -20.34 30.20
N THR A 196 18.48 -19.36 29.99
CA THR A 196 18.16 -17.93 29.97
C THR A 196 17.28 -17.50 28.79
N VAL A 197 17.20 -18.31 27.73
CA VAL A 197 16.40 -18.00 26.53
C VAL A 197 15.02 -18.69 26.57
N VAL A 198 14.81 -19.60 27.52
CA VAL A 198 13.54 -20.31 27.78
C VAL A 198 12.79 -19.69 28.96
N ASP A 199 13.27 -18.57 29.49
CA ASP A 199 12.61 -17.83 30.57
C ASP A 199 11.43 -17.00 30.03
N THR A 200 10.28 -17.65 29.86
CA THR A 200 9.02 -17.02 29.47
C THR A 200 8.28 -16.37 30.65
N THR A 201 8.90 -16.21 31.83
CA THR A 201 8.23 -15.63 33.01
C THR A 201 7.86 -14.15 32.85
N GLN A 202 8.49 -13.45 31.90
CA GLN A 202 8.21 -12.03 31.59
C GLN A 202 7.29 -11.84 30.37
N ASP A 203 7.03 -12.91 29.62
CA ASP A 203 6.24 -12.87 28.38
C ASP A 203 4.80 -12.34 28.58
N PRO A 204 4.09 -12.63 29.70
CA PRO A 204 2.72 -12.13 29.94
C PRO A 204 2.59 -10.60 29.99
N LYS A 205 3.68 -9.85 30.16
CA LYS A 205 3.66 -8.37 30.21
C LYS A 205 3.59 -7.70 28.83
N LEU A 206 3.80 -8.47 27.75
CA LEU A 206 3.82 -7.97 26.37
C LEU A 206 2.54 -8.28 25.59
N TRP A 207 1.59 -9.01 26.19
CA TRP A 207 0.32 -9.32 25.54
C TRP A 207 -0.65 -8.13 25.63
N PRO A 208 -1.34 -7.78 24.54
CA PRO A 208 -2.36 -6.75 24.57
C PRO A 208 -3.52 -7.16 25.50
N PRO A 209 -4.26 -6.21 26.11
CA PRO A 209 -5.28 -6.46 27.16
C PRO A 209 -6.51 -7.30 26.74
N ASN A 210 -6.49 -7.93 25.57
CA ASN A 210 -7.66 -8.47 24.88
C ASN A 210 -7.47 -9.92 24.42
N ALA A 211 -6.41 -10.61 24.85
CA ALA A 211 -6.22 -12.04 24.60
C ALA A 211 -6.95 -12.89 25.64
#